data_AF-A0A7K5H9P1-F1
#
_entry.id   AF-A0A7K5H9P1-F1
#
_cell.length_a   1.000
_cell.length_b   1.000
_cell.length_c   1.000
_cell.angle_alpha   90.00
_cell.angle_beta   90.00
_cell.angle_gamma   90.00
#
_symmetry.space_group_name_H-M   'P 1'
#
loop_
_entity.id
_entity.type
_entity.pdbx_description
1 polymer ?
#
loop_
_entity_poly.entity_id
_entity_poly.type
_entity_poly.pdbx_seq_one_letter_code
_entity_poly.pdbx_strand_id
1 'polypeptide(L)'
;TSFCYEPCFSTQVLPATCAQPVRGYYVDWRMLRDVKRRKLAYEYADERLRINAIRKNSILPKELQEVADKEIAALPRDSCPTRLRNRCVLTSRPRGVRRRWRLSRIVFRHFADHAEMSGIQRAMW
;
A
#
# COMPACT_ATOMS: atom_id res chain seq x y z
N THR A 1 53.38 33.38 16.95
CA THR A 1 52.75 34.15 15.85
C THR A 1 52.21 33.18 14.83
N SER A 2 50.92 32.90 14.99
CA SER A 2 50.08 32.06 14.14
C SER A 2 50.04 32.57 12.70
N PHE A 3 50.63 31.83 11.76
CA PHE A 3 50.40 32.04 10.34
C PHE A 3 49.27 31.11 9.90
N CYS A 4 48.14 31.75 9.58
CA CYS A 4 46.92 31.15 9.06
C CYS A 4 47.20 30.42 7.74
N TYR A 5 46.87 29.13 7.68
CA TYR A 5 46.63 28.45 6.40
C TYR A 5 45.13 28.53 6.12
N GLU A 6 44.74 29.42 5.19
CA GLU A 6 43.41 29.41 4.61
C GLU A 6 43.26 28.23 3.64
N PRO A 7 42.19 27.42 3.73
CA PRO A 7 41.88 26.44 2.70
C PRO A 7 41.25 27.15 1.49
N CYS A 8 41.81 26.87 0.31
CA CYS A 8 41.30 27.26 -0.99
C CYS A 8 39.83 26.82 -1.14
N PHE A 9 38.90 27.74 -0.91
CA PHE A 9 37.48 27.57 -1.15
C PHE A 9 37.23 27.70 -2.65
N SER A 10 37.44 26.62 -3.41
CA SER A 10 36.92 26.59 -4.77
C SER A 10 35.40 26.52 -4.69
N THR A 11 34.77 27.66 -4.99
CA THR A 11 33.33 27.81 -5.17
C THR A 11 32.89 26.97 -6.36
N GLN A 12 32.59 25.70 -6.13
CA GLN A 12 31.68 24.97 -6.99
C GLN A 12 30.26 25.37 -6.60
N VAL A 13 29.76 26.38 -7.31
CA VAL A 13 28.36 26.75 -7.33
C VAL A 13 27.58 25.53 -7.83
N LEU A 14 27.00 24.73 -6.93
CA LEU A 14 26.04 23.70 -7.32
C LEU A 14 24.75 24.43 -7.74
N PRO A 15 24.29 24.29 -8.99
CA PRO A 15 23.05 24.91 -9.42
C PRO A 15 21.90 24.31 -8.62
N ALA A 16 21.28 25.15 -7.80
CA ALA A 16 19.99 24.89 -7.18
C ALA A 16 18.90 24.92 -8.26
N THR A 17 18.67 23.78 -8.92
CA THR A 17 17.40 23.48 -9.59
C THR A 17 16.76 22.26 -8.93
N CYS A 18 16.07 22.54 -7.83
CA CYS A 18 14.70 22.08 -7.54
C CYS A 18 14.27 20.69 -8.04
N ALA A 19 14.80 19.61 -7.46
CA ALA A 19 14.04 18.36 -7.30
C ALA A 19 14.65 17.48 -6.21
N GLN A 20 14.62 17.91 -4.96
CA GLN A 20 14.62 16.92 -3.87
C GLN A 20 13.28 16.17 -4.03
N PRO A 21 13.26 14.85 -4.33
CA PRO A 21 12.00 14.13 -4.37
C PRO A 21 11.34 14.28 -3.00
N VAL A 22 10.13 14.81 -2.98
CA VAL A 22 9.35 14.96 -1.75
C VAL A 22 9.36 13.60 -1.05
N ARG A 23 10.07 13.53 0.07
CA ARG A 23 10.32 12.29 0.80
C ARG A 23 9.01 11.83 1.42
N GLY A 24 8.16 11.21 0.60
CA GLY A 24 6.99 10.51 1.08
C GLY A 24 7.45 9.42 2.04
N TYR A 25 6.76 9.29 3.17
CA TYR A 25 6.91 8.16 4.10
C TYR A 25 6.63 6.79 3.43
N TYR A 26 6.08 6.81 2.20
CA TYR A 26 5.75 5.63 1.40
C TYR A 26 6.66 5.55 0.17
N VAL A 27 6.97 4.32 -0.25
CA VAL A 27 7.85 4.01 -1.39
C VAL A 27 7.37 4.64 -2.70
N ASP A 28 6.07 4.48 -3.00
CA ASP A 28 5.43 4.98 -4.22
C ASP A 28 4.10 5.67 -3.89
N TRP A 29 3.65 6.59 -4.75
CA TRP A 29 2.27 7.13 -4.71
C TRP A 29 1.21 6.02 -4.83
N ARG A 30 1.54 4.89 -5.46
CA ARG A 30 0.65 3.72 -5.60
C ARG A 30 0.34 3.09 -4.25
N MET A 31 1.33 3.07 -3.36
CA MET A 31 1.18 2.59 -1.99
C MET A 31 0.31 3.57 -1.20
N LEU A 32 0.54 4.88 -1.32
CA LEU A 32 -0.30 5.90 -0.70
C LEU A 32 -1.77 5.77 -1.11
N ARG A 33 -2.03 5.54 -2.41
CA ARG A 33 -3.39 5.34 -2.93
C ARG A 33 -4.06 4.09 -2.35
N ASP A 34 -3.32 2.99 -2.24
CA ASP A 34 -3.83 1.76 -1.63
C ASP A 34 -4.07 1.92 -0.13
N VAL A 35 -3.24 2.68 0.59
CA VAL A 35 -3.45 3.01 2.00
C VAL A 35 -4.74 3.81 2.18
N LYS A 36 -4.98 4.83 1.36
CA LYS A 36 -6.24 5.60 1.38
C LYS A 36 -7.46 4.69 1.16
N ARG A 37 -7.39 3.78 0.17
CA ARG A 37 -8.48 2.82 -0.06
C ARG A 37 -8.71 1.87 1.12
N ARG A 38 -7.65 1.40 1.77
CA ARG A 38 -7.79 0.52 2.96
C ARG A 38 -8.46 1.24 4.13
N LYS A 39 -8.16 2.53 4.34
CA LYS A 39 -8.82 3.35 5.35
C LYS A 39 -10.31 3.51 5.05
N LEU A 40 -10.66 3.94 3.83
CA LEU A 40 -12.05 4.06 3.40
C LEU A 40 -12.78 2.72 3.46
N ALA A 41 -12.16 1.62 3.04
CA ALA A 41 -12.78 0.29 3.10
C ALA A 41 -13.04 -0.18 4.54
N TYR A 42 -12.24 0.28 5.51
CA TYR A 42 -12.46 0.01 6.92
C TYR A 42 -13.63 0.84 7.48
N GLU A 43 -13.66 2.14 7.17
CA GLU A 43 -14.73 3.06 7.58
C GLU A 43 -16.12 2.59 7.10
N TYR A 44 -16.24 2.19 5.84
CA TYR A 44 -17.49 1.75 5.22
C TYR A 44 -17.73 0.24 5.28
N ALA A 45 -16.98 -0.51 6.12
CA ALA A 45 -17.09 -1.96 6.18
C ALA A 45 -18.47 -2.41 6.68
N ASP A 46 -18.95 -1.79 7.77
CA ASP A 46 -20.21 -2.17 8.43
C ASP A 46 -21.43 -1.79 7.58
N GLU A 47 -21.44 -0.59 7.02
CA GLU A 47 -22.51 -0.12 6.12
C GLU A 47 -22.65 -1.06 4.93
N ARG A 48 -21.52 -1.39 4.27
CA ARG A 48 -21.55 -2.33 3.15
C ARG A 48 -22.00 -3.74 3.55
N LEU A 49 -21.64 -4.20 4.74
CA LEU A 49 -22.09 -5.51 5.22
C LEU A 49 -23.61 -5.55 5.39
N ARG A 50 -24.18 -4.52 6.03
CA ARG A 50 -25.63 -4.38 6.25
C ARG A 50 -26.40 -4.32 4.95
N ILE A 51 -26.01 -3.44 4.02
CA ILE A 51 -26.75 -3.28 2.76
C ILE A 51 -26.58 -4.53 1.86
N ASN A 52 -25.40 -5.17 1.87
CA ASN A 52 -25.22 -6.43 1.13
C ASN A 52 -26.04 -7.58 1.69
N ALA A 53 -26.32 -7.59 3.01
CA ALA A 53 -27.21 -8.59 3.60
C ALA A 53 -28.62 -8.43 3.02
N ILE A 54 -29.18 -7.21 3.04
CA ILE A 54 -30.50 -6.89 2.46
C ILE A 54 -30.56 -7.32 1.00
N ARG A 55 -29.56 -6.95 0.20
CA ARG A 55 -29.51 -7.25 -1.23
C ARG A 55 -29.48 -8.76 -1.55
N LYS A 56 -28.80 -9.56 -0.74
CA LYS A 56 -28.62 -11.01 -1.00
C LYS A 56 -29.74 -11.88 -0.44
N ASN A 57 -30.74 -11.28 0.22
CA ASN A 57 -31.86 -12.02 0.81
C ASN A 57 -32.90 -12.38 -0.25
N SER A 58 -33.40 -13.62 -0.22
CA SER A 58 -34.49 -14.09 -1.09
C SER A 58 -35.89 -13.87 -0.50
N ILE A 59 -35.98 -13.55 0.80
CA ILE A 59 -37.24 -13.41 1.55
C ILE A 59 -37.83 -12.01 1.38
N LEU A 60 -36.98 -10.99 1.22
CA LEU A 60 -37.40 -9.60 1.15
C LEU A 60 -38.04 -9.26 -0.20
N PRO A 61 -39.01 -8.34 -0.24
CA PRO A 61 -39.58 -7.86 -1.49
C PRO A 61 -38.51 -7.23 -2.39
N LYS A 62 -38.70 -7.36 -3.71
CA LYS A 62 -37.74 -6.88 -4.72
C LYS A 62 -37.51 -5.37 -4.64
N GLU A 63 -38.54 -4.59 -4.30
CA GLU A 63 -38.45 -3.14 -4.16
C GLU A 63 -37.37 -2.72 -3.14
N LEU A 64 -37.28 -3.42 -2.00
CA LEU A 64 -36.24 -3.15 -1.00
C LEU A 64 -34.84 -3.53 -1.50
N GLN A 65 -34.74 -4.55 -2.35
CA GLN A 65 -33.47 -4.93 -2.98
C GLN A 65 -33.01 -3.85 -3.97
N GLU A 66 -33.92 -3.29 -4.76
CA GLU A 66 -33.63 -2.21 -5.68
C GLU A 66 -33.18 -0.93 -4.97
N VAL A 67 -33.76 -0.62 -3.81
CA VAL A 67 -33.30 0.50 -2.96
C VAL A 67 -31.90 0.22 -2.43
N ALA A 68 -31.65 -0.98 -1.89
CA ALA A 68 -30.33 -1.38 -1.41
C ALA A 68 -29.25 -1.34 -2.51
N ASP A 69 -29.59 -1.68 -3.76
CA ASP A 69 -28.68 -1.57 -4.90
C ASP A 69 -28.32 -0.12 -5.22
N LYS A 70 -29.30 0.79 -5.17
CA LYS A 70 -29.08 2.24 -5.34
C LYS A 70 -28.19 2.79 -4.23
N GLU A 71 -28.41 2.39 -2.98
CA GLU A 71 -27.60 2.80 -1.83
C GLU A 71 -26.14 2.31 -1.94
N ILE A 72 -25.92 1.03 -2.28
CA ILE A 72 -24.56 0.49 -2.48
C ILE A 72 -23.83 1.21 -3.62
N ALA A 73 -24.55 1.55 -4.69
CA ALA A 73 -24.00 2.26 -5.84
C ALA A 73 -23.63 3.72 -5.51
N ALA A 74 -24.35 4.36 -4.59
CA ALA A 74 -24.08 5.72 -4.14
C ALA A 74 -22.83 5.83 -3.25
N LEU A 75 -22.47 4.76 -2.54
CA LEU A 75 -21.27 4.73 -1.69
C LEU A 75 -19.98 4.98 -2.49
N PRO A 76 -18.93 5.55 -1.87
CA PRO A 76 -17.67 5.81 -2.56
C PRO A 76 -17.09 4.53 -3.16
N ARG A 77 -16.67 4.59 -4.43
CA ARG A 77 -16.17 3.42 -5.17
C ARG A 77 -14.93 2.80 -4.53
N ASP A 78 -14.09 3.63 -3.92
CA ASP A 78 -12.80 3.22 -3.37
C ASP A 78 -12.89 2.45 -2.05
N SER A 79 -14.03 2.48 -1.36
CA SER A 79 -14.28 1.64 -0.19
C SER A 79 -14.70 0.20 -0.56
N CYS A 80 -14.84 -0.13 -1.84
CA CYS A 80 -15.10 -1.50 -2.28
C CYS A 80 -13.88 -2.41 -2.04
N PRO A 81 -14.02 -3.54 -1.30
CA PRO A 81 -12.89 -4.40 -0.93
C PRO A 81 -12.21 -5.04 -2.15
N THR A 82 -12.92 -5.23 -3.26
CA THR A 82 -12.38 -5.80 -4.52
C THR A 82 -11.25 -4.96 -5.12
N ARG A 83 -11.21 -3.65 -4.81
CA ARG A 83 -10.18 -2.73 -5.32
C ARG A 83 -8.88 -2.75 -4.53
N LEU A 84 -8.86 -3.44 -3.38
CA LEU A 84 -7.68 -3.55 -2.55
C LEU A 84 -6.67 -4.49 -3.20
N ARG A 85 -5.41 -4.03 -3.34
CA ARG A 85 -4.31 -4.86 -3.83
C ARG A 85 -3.38 -5.22 -2.67
N ASN A 86 -2.91 -6.46 -2.67
CA ASN A 86 -1.85 -6.90 -1.78
C ASN A 86 -0.49 -6.54 -2.39
N ARG A 87 0.09 -5.42 -1.92
CA ARG A 87 1.43 -4.97 -2.31
C ARG A 87 2.48 -5.43 -1.30
N CYS A 88 3.73 -5.46 -1.75
CA CYS A 88 4.89 -5.57 -0.87
C CYS A 88 4.94 -4.35 0.06
N VAL A 89 5.21 -4.58 1.35
CA VAL A 89 5.34 -3.49 2.34
C VAL A 89 6.59 -2.65 2.08
N LEU A 90 7.70 -3.28 1.68
CA LEU A 90 9.00 -2.61 1.53
C LEU A 90 9.22 -1.96 0.16
N THR A 91 8.66 -2.54 -0.90
CA THR A 91 8.96 -2.12 -2.29
C THR A 91 7.72 -1.80 -3.12
N SER A 92 6.53 -1.71 -2.50
CA SER A 92 5.23 -1.42 -3.17
C SER A 92 4.86 -2.30 -4.39
N ARG A 93 5.61 -3.40 -4.62
CA ARG A 93 5.45 -4.30 -5.76
C ARG A 93 4.06 -4.94 -5.77
N PRO A 94 3.30 -4.87 -6.89
CA PRO A 94 1.91 -5.33 -6.94
C PRO A 94 1.74 -6.84 -7.19
N ARG A 95 2.76 -7.51 -7.75
CA ARG A 95 2.69 -8.92 -8.16
C ARG A 95 3.77 -9.74 -7.46
N GLY A 96 3.56 -11.05 -7.36
CA GLY A 96 4.50 -11.97 -6.72
C GLY A 96 4.76 -11.62 -5.26
N VAL A 97 3.70 -11.28 -4.52
CA VAL A 97 3.74 -11.00 -3.08
C VAL A 97 3.23 -12.25 -2.36
N ARG A 98 4.00 -12.76 -1.40
CA ARG A 98 3.57 -13.90 -0.56
C ARG A 98 2.65 -13.37 0.54
N ARG A 99 1.43 -13.90 0.65
CA ARG A 99 0.39 -13.37 1.58
C ARG A 99 0.79 -13.46 3.05
N ARG A 100 1.47 -14.55 3.47
CA ARG A 100 1.91 -14.79 4.85
C ARG A 100 2.86 -13.68 5.36
N TRP A 101 3.92 -13.39 4.61
CA TRP A 101 4.92 -12.40 4.99
C TRP A 101 4.66 -10.99 4.45
N ARG A 102 3.73 -10.83 3.49
CA ARG A 102 3.44 -9.55 2.80
C ARG A 102 4.65 -8.94 2.09
N LEU A 103 5.62 -9.78 1.72
CA LEU A 103 6.83 -9.40 1.01
C LEU A 103 6.79 -9.84 -0.45
N SER A 104 7.47 -9.08 -1.31
CA SER A 104 7.71 -9.49 -2.70
C SER A 104 8.67 -10.68 -2.74
N ARG A 105 8.60 -11.49 -3.80
CA ARG A 105 9.52 -12.63 -4.00
C ARG A 105 11.01 -12.27 -3.96
N ILE A 106 11.38 -11.05 -4.35
CA ILE A 106 12.78 -10.60 -4.43
C ILE A 106 13.29 -10.34 -3.01
N VAL A 107 12.56 -9.53 -2.27
CA VAL A 107 12.88 -9.18 -0.89
C VAL A 107 12.76 -10.38 0.04
N PHE A 108 11.77 -11.24 -0.19
CA PHE A 108 11.64 -12.50 0.53
C PHE A 108 12.87 -13.40 0.35
N ARG A 109 13.39 -13.52 -0.88
CA ARG A 109 14.63 -14.27 -1.12
C ARG A 109 15.82 -13.64 -0.44
N HIS A 110 15.96 -12.31 -0.52
CA HIS A 110 17.04 -11.59 0.17
C HIS A 110 17.06 -11.94 1.67
N PHE A 111 15.94 -11.84 2.37
CA PHE A 111 15.87 -12.17 3.79
C PHE A 111 16.05 -13.66 4.09
N ALA A 112 15.60 -14.55 3.20
CA ALA A 112 15.78 -15.99 3.37
C ALA A 112 17.24 -16.41 3.19
N ASP A 113 17.91 -15.85 2.18
CA ASP A 113 19.31 -16.18 1.86
C ASP A 113 20.28 -15.66 2.93
N HIS A 114 19.95 -14.55 3.62
CA HIS A 114 20.74 -14.02 4.75
C HIS A 114 20.32 -14.57 6.13
N ALA A 115 19.43 -15.57 6.17
CA ALA A 115 18.93 -16.18 7.41
C ALA A 115 18.28 -15.20 8.42
N GLU A 116 17.74 -14.06 7.94
CA GLU A 116 17.04 -13.09 8.79
C GLU A 116 15.62 -13.56 9.16
N MET A 117 15.10 -14.58 8.50
CA MET A 117 13.79 -15.19 8.79
C MET A 117 13.97 -16.56 9.45
N SER A 118 13.34 -16.74 10.62
CA SER A 118 13.39 -17.99 11.37
C SER A 118 12.69 -19.14 10.64
N GLY A 119 13.35 -20.30 10.55
CA GLY A 119 12.76 -21.55 10.06
C GLY A 119 12.56 -21.63 8.54
N ILE A 120 13.13 -20.71 7.77
CA ILE A 120 13.11 -20.78 6.30
C ILE A 120 14.41 -21.41 5.83
N GLN A 121 14.30 -22.58 5.23
CA GLN A 121 15.41 -23.32 4.63
C GLN A 121 15.11 -23.57 3.15
N ARG A 122 16.16 -23.81 2.36
CA ARG A 122 15.99 -24.28 0.99
C ARG A 122 15.46 -25.72 1.05
N ALA A 123 14.46 -26.02 0.23
CA ALA A 123 13.95 -27.37 0.13
C ALA A 123 15.06 -28.28 -0.41
N MET A 124 15.30 -29.39 0.28
CA MET A 124 16.19 -30.46 -0.14
C MET A 124 15.31 -31.70 -0.27
N TRP A 125 15.32 -32.32 -1.44
CA TRP A 125 14.64 -33.57 -1.74
C TRP A 125 15.61 -34.49 -2.47
#